data_AF-A0A2U1QTS6-F1
#
_entry.id   AF-A0A2U1QTS6-F1
#
_cell.length_a   1.000
_cell.length_b   1.000
_cell.length_c   1.000
_cell.angle_alpha   90.00
_cell.angle_beta   90.00
_cell.angle_gamma   90.00
#
_symmetry.space_group_name_H-M   'P 1'
#
loop_
_entity.id
_entity.type
_entity.pdbx_description
1 polymer ?
#
loop_
_entity_poly.entity_id
_entity_poly.type
_entity_poly.pdbx_seq_one_letter_code
_entity_poly.pdbx_strand_id
1 'polypeptide(L)'
;MQKVYKRYLIVLINVVFVTMSFAQKQLKTTYDQTDFNKNKVFSEVYSFWDKNRRNWFSDSKDTTTASYFVDARNYKGIINYGVTFRSKTFRNFHFIESLSMCFLNVEINKCTYNPKDSIASIEGFVSGNDDWGTNVIIKTKKAKNYIEIFLGEKTDTTRICYLGRTVNKDSVDVKLNNKETNEFTALDTFPAFYFKKYAYSKTLMADRQPFKISGKVTRKTLLAFGSSYSEIFDIGAMIYDPEKNKPNKITQRENYDCIPLITANKLVADIEKEEAEKNQVTYYTYTKKAENYILNRQYGQAKEEYNLLAQNYPVLFARDIHNAVRCAVLSRDLKAAFWWSEKLAHKGIDLPYFNAKIFSGLRKNPEWKSFSIKYDSIAKAAKTKWNLQLKKELDDLLHEDQAEYGLENRKSPKVLYETTERVTDKLINLLKREGFPSEEKVGSLVIKDTVLISFPDFNILIRHAVQQMPENMKTLKELLDAYISSNEYDSKRSFNNATELYSCFRIYKGNLYSSKSCGRINDVQVRKITFKFNNPHGFIMDYGNFAIEAHDSKDQKSVDEDYRKNYNLVMKLTDDWEFYEKY
;
A
#
# COMPACT_ATOMS: atom_id res chain seq x y z
N MET A 1 -69.21 -64.13 12.26
CA MET A 1 -68.15 -63.28 12.83
C MET A 1 -66.79 -63.39 12.13
N GLN A 2 -66.29 -64.57 11.76
CA GLN A 2 -64.96 -64.75 11.15
C GLN A 2 -64.68 -63.96 9.84
N LYS A 3 -65.69 -63.79 8.97
CA LYS A 3 -65.54 -63.01 7.72
C LYS A 3 -65.38 -61.50 7.95
N VAL A 4 -65.90 -60.98 9.07
CA VAL A 4 -65.79 -59.56 9.41
C VAL A 4 -64.39 -59.26 9.94
N TYR A 5 -63.84 -60.12 10.80
CA TYR A 5 -62.47 -59.99 11.31
C TYR A 5 -61.40 -60.06 10.21
N LYS A 6 -61.56 -60.94 9.20
CA LYS A 6 -60.61 -60.99 8.07
C LYS A 6 -60.60 -59.70 7.23
N ARG A 7 -61.76 -59.06 7.04
CA ARG A 7 -61.82 -57.77 6.31
C ARG A 7 -61.16 -56.64 7.09
N TYR A 8 -61.40 -56.55 8.40
CA TYR A 8 -60.73 -55.54 9.25
C TYR A 8 -59.22 -55.73 9.30
N LEU A 9 -58.72 -56.98 9.39
CA LEU A 9 -57.29 -57.26 9.41
C LEU A 9 -56.58 -56.86 8.11
N ILE A 10 -57.20 -57.11 6.95
CA ILE A 10 -56.65 -56.71 5.64
C ILE A 10 -56.61 -55.18 5.51
N VAL A 11 -57.64 -54.48 5.99
CA VAL A 11 -57.65 -53.00 5.99
C VAL A 11 -56.57 -52.46 6.92
N LEU A 12 -56.39 -53.04 8.11
CA LEU A 12 -55.40 -52.58 9.07
C LEU A 12 -53.96 -52.80 8.58
N ILE A 13 -53.69 -53.95 7.94
CA ILE A 13 -52.40 -54.24 7.30
C ILE A 13 -52.13 -53.23 6.17
N ASN A 14 -53.11 -52.94 5.32
CA ASN A 14 -52.95 -51.95 4.25
C ASN A 14 -52.74 -50.53 4.79
N VAL A 15 -53.42 -50.13 5.87
CA VAL A 15 -53.20 -48.82 6.51
C VAL A 15 -51.79 -48.72 7.12
N VAL A 16 -51.28 -49.79 7.73
CA VAL A 16 -49.90 -49.85 8.25
C VAL A 16 -48.87 -49.81 7.11
N PHE A 17 -49.09 -50.53 6.01
CA PHE A 17 -48.18 -50.50 4.86
C PHE A 17 -48.22 -49.17 4.11
N VAL A 18 -49.38 -48.52 3.99
CA VAL A 18 -49.51 -47.19 3.38
C VAL A 18 -48.86 -46.13 4.27
N THR A 19 -49.08 -46.17 5.59
CA THR A 19 -48.41 -45.23 6.51
C THR A 19 -46.90 -45.44 6.60
N MET A 20 -46.39 -46.69 6.54
CA MET A 20 -44.95 -46.96 6.42
C MET A 20 -44.38 -46.50 5.07
N SER A 21 -45.11 -46.68 3.97
CA SER A 21 -44.66 -46.26 2.63
C SER A 21 -44.63 -44.74 2.49
N PHE A 22 -45.58 -44.03 3.13
CA PHE A 22 -45.57 -42.56 3.20
C PHE A 22 -44.56 -42.01 4.21
N ALA A 23 -44.30 -42.71 5.33
CA ALA A 23 -43.26 -42.34 6.29
C ALA A 23 -41.82 -42.56 5.77
N GLN A 24 -41.63 -43.44 4.79
CA GLN A 24 -40.32 -43.67 4.15
C GLN A 24 -40.03 -42.75 2.96
N LYS A 25 -41.01 -41.98 2.47
CA LYS A 25 -40.76 -40.93 1.48
C LYS A 25 -40.29 -39.64 2.17
N GLN A 26 -39.29 -39.78 3.05
CA GLN A 26 -38.61 -38.62 3.63
C GLN A 26 -37.97 -37.83 2.48
N LEU A 27 -38.41 -36.58 2.32
CA LEU A 27 -37.88 -35.69 1.29
C LEU A 27 -36.38 -35.51 1.53
N LYS A 28 -35.58 -36.00 0.58
CA LYS A 28 -34.20 -35.53 0.44
C LYS A 28 -34.28 -34.05 0.09
N THR A 29 -33.65 -33.21 0.91
CA THR A 29 -33.56 -31.78 0.60
C THR A 29 -32.52 -31.59 -0.49
N THR A 30 -32.85 -30.80 -1.50
CA THR A 30 -31.96 -30.44 -2.60
C THR A 30 -31.54 -28.99 -2.45
N TYR A 31 -30.28 -28.70 -2.73
CA TYR A 31 -29.72 -27.34 -2.74
C TYR A 31 -29.09 -27.05 -4.10
N ASP A 32 -29.16 -25.80 -4.54
CA ASP A 32 -28.65 -25.32 -5.81
C ASP A 32 -27.49 -24.31 -5.65
N GLN A 33 -26.93 -23.83 -6.76
CA GLN A 33 -25.85 -22.83 -6.74
C GLN A 33 -26.21 -21.56 -5.95
N THR A 34 -27.49 -21.15 -5.96
CA THR A 34 -27.96 -19.94 -5.27
C THR A 34 -27.80 -20.10 -3.76
N ASP A 35 -28.09 -21.29 -3.23
CA ASP A 35 -27.91 -21.61 -1.81
C ASP A 35 -26.44 -21.56 -1.40
N PHE A 36 -25.55 -22.08 -2.26
CA PHE A 36 -24.10 -22.01 -2.04
C PHE A 36 -23.59 -20.57 -2.11
N ASN A 37 -24.03 -19.79 -3.09
CA ASN A 37 -23.65 -18.38 -3.22
C ASN A 37 -24.03 -17.56 -1.98
N LYS A 38 -25.22 -17.81 -1.39
CA LYS A 38 -25.64 -17.17 -0.13
C LYS A 38 -24.77 -17.57 1.06
N ASN A 39 -24.15 -18.75 1.03
CA ASN A 39 -23.32 -19.30 2.10
C ASN A 39 -21.83 -19.28 1.78
N LYS A 40 -21.40 -18.55 0.74
CA LYS A 40 -19.99 -18.38 0.40
C LYS A 40 -19.32 -17.49 1.44
N VAL A 41 -18.18 -17.94 1.94
CA VAL A 41 -17.42 -17.29 2.99
C VAL A 41 -15.93 -17.20 2.61
N PHE A 42 -15.24 -16.17 3.10
CA PHE A 42 -13.78 -16.08 3.12
C PHE A 42 -13.03 -16.22 1.78
N SER A 43 -13.67 -16.01 0.63
CA SER A 43 -13.06 -16.28 -0.70
C SER A 43 -11.85 -15.41 -1.03
N GLU A 44 -11.64 -14.31 -0.31
CA GLU A 44 -10.52 -13.35 -0.49
C GLU A 44 -9.54 -13.37 0.69
N VAL A 45 -9.69 -14.36 1.58
CA VAL A 45 -8.98 -14.39 2.84
C VAL A 45 -7.93 -15.47 2.82
N TYR A 46 -8.32 -16.70 2.50
CA TYR A 46 -7.48 -17.87 2.72
C TYR A 46 -6.73 -18.33 1.47
N SER A 47 -5.41 -18.44 1.62
CA SER A 47 -4.51 -19.17 0.74
C SER A 47 -4.46 -20.64 1.11
N PHE A 48 -4.35 -21.53 0.13
CA PHE A 48 -4.25 -22.96 0.37
C PHE A 48 -2.79 -23.40 0.49
N TRP A 49 -2.44 -24.03 1.62
CA TRP A 49 -1.11 -24.53 1.96
C TRP A 49 -1.14 -26.06 2.04
N ASP A 50 -0.71 -26.70 0.94
CA ASP A 50 -0.65 -28.16 0.77
C ASP A 50 0.50 -28.77 1.60
N LYS A 51 0.28 -29.98 2.11
CA LYS A 51 1.24 -30.83 2.82
C LYS A 51 2.51 -31.16 2.01
N ASN A 52 2.42 -31.20 0.68
CA ASN A 52 3.50 -31.66 -0.19
C ASN A 52 4.12 -30.56 -1.06
N ARG A 53 3.53 -29.36 -1.06
CA ARG A 53 4.10 -28.22 -1.77
C ARG A 53 4.85 -27.36 -0.77
N ARG A 54 6.09 -27.02 -1.13
CA ARG A 54 6.81 -25.90 -0.55
C ARG A 54 6.03 -24.64 -0.90
N ASN A 55 5.01 -24.33 -0.11
CA ASN A 55 4.38 -23.02 -0.23
C ASN A 55 5.41 -21.96 0.11
N TRP A 56 5.17 -20.77 -0.46
CA TRP A 56 6.07 -19.66 -0.72
C TRP A 56 7.44 -19.69 -0.03
N PHE A 57 7.49 -19.91 1.28
CA PHE A 57 8.71 -19.89 2.08
C PHE A 57 8.74 -20.89 3.25
N SER A 58 8.11 -22.06 3.17
CA SER A 58 8.12 -22.99 4.32
C SER A 58 8.54 -24.42 3.96
N ASP A 59 9.78 -24.76 4.27
CA ASP A 59 10.05 -26.10 4.80
C ASP A 59 9.56 -26.05 6.25
N SER A 60 8.45 -26.71 6.53
CA SER A 60 7.86 -26.74 7.87
C SER A 60 8.61 -27.75 8.74
N LYS A 61 8.96 -27.39 9.99
CA LYS A 61 9.32 -28.39 11.03
C LYS A 61 8.10 -29.12 11.59
N ASP A 62 6.89 -28.63 11.34
CA ASP A 62 5.68 -29.32 11.80
C ASP A 62 5.54 -30.64 11.06
N THR A 63 5.48 -31.71 11.83
CA THR A 63 5.22 -33.09 11.39
C THR A 63 3.77 -33.31 10.96
N THR A 64 2.92 -32.28 11.05
CA THR A 64 1.50 -32.36 10.71
C THR A 64 1.32 -32.56 9.21
N THR A 65 0.67 -33.65 8.82
CA THR A 65 0.41 -34.02 7.42
C THR A 65 -0.84 -33.38 6.82
N ALA A 66 -1.48 -32.44 7.52
CA ALA A 66 -2.72 -31.81 7.10
C ALA A 66 -2.46 -30.64 6.13
N SER A 67 -3.41 -30.35 5.24
CA SER A 67 -3.42 -29.12 4.44
C SER A 67 -4.10 -27.99 5.23
N TYR A 68 -3.65 -26.75 5.03
CA TYR A 68 -4.11 -25.58 5.78
C TYR A 68 -4.65 -24.50 4.85
N PHE A 69 -5.61 -23.74 5.38
CA PHE A 69 -6.16 -22.55 4.77
C PHE A 69 -5.68 -21.37 5.59
N VAL A 70 -4.80 -20.52 5.05
CA VAL A 70 -4.06 -19.49 5.79
C VAL A 70 -4.48 -18.08 5.36
N ASP A 71 -4.86 -17.21 6.29
CA ASP A 71 -5.22 -15.81 6.02
C ASP A 71 -3.96 -14.99 5.69
N ALA A 72 -3.60 -14.94 4.41
CA ALA A 72 -2.37 -14.31 3.94
C ALA A 72 -2.53 -12.81 3.63
N ARG A 73 -3.68 -12.17 3.91
CA ARG A 73 -3.92 -10.76 3.57
C ARG A 73 -2.94 -9.79 4.24
N ASN A 74 -2.31 -10.22 5.33
CA ASN A 74 -1.31 -9.45 6.07
C ASN A 74 0.13 -9.76 5.68
N TYR A 75 0.36 -10.65 4.71
CA TYR A 75 1.71 -11.00 4.27
C TYR A 75 2.38 -9.80 3.59
N LYS A 76 3.57 -9.42 4.08
CA LYS A 76 4.26 -8.19 3.67
C LYS A 76 5.35 -8.40 2.62
N GLY A 77 5.75 -9.64 2.37
CA GLY A 77 6.94 -9.99 1.60
C GLY A 77 8.20 -10.11 2.45
N ILE A 78 9.13 -10.98 2.06
CA ILE A 78 10.29 -11.38 2.88
C ILE A 78 11.12 -10.19 3.34
N ILE A 79 11.47 -9.32 2.40
CA ILE A 79 12.36 -8.18 2.69
C ILE A 79 11.70 -7.19 3.66
N ASN A 80 10.36 -7.12 3.68
CA ASN A 80 9.61 -6.23 4.55
C ASN A 80 9.53 -6.73 6.01
N TYR A 81 9.98 -7.96 6.28
CA TYR A 81 10.21 -8.44 7.65
C TYR A 81 11.59 -8.06 8.21
N GLY A 82 12.42 -7.31 7.46
CA GLY A 82 13.79 -6.98 7.86
C GLY A 82 14.81 -8.07 7.50
N VAL A 83 14.46 -8.94 6.55
CA VAL A 83 15.39 -9.91 5.97
C VAL A 83 16.29 -9.21 4.96
N THR A 84 17.59 -9.40 5.12
CA THR A 84 18.64 -8.87 4.26
C THR A 84 19.36 -10.03 3.57
N PHE A 85 19.79 -9.79 2.34
CA PHE A 85 20.53 -10.75 1.54
C PHE A 85 21.85 -10.13 1.10
N ARG A 86 22.94 -10.88 1.20
CA ARG A 86 24.28 -10.44 0.79
C ARG A 86 24.97 -11.55 0.01
N SER A 87 25.54 -11.23 -1.14
CA SER A 87 26.31 -12.21 -1.92
C SER A 87 27.60 -12.57 -1.19
N LYS A 88 27.81 -13.86 -0.91
CA LYS A 88 29.09 -14.39 -0.38
C LYS A 88 30.20 -14.31 -1.43
N THR A 89 29.81 -14.40 -2.69
CA THR A 89 30.74 -14.43 -3.84
C THR A 89 30.97 -13.05 -4.45
N PHE A 90 30.38 -12.00 -3.86
CA PHE A 90 30.37 -10.64 -4.40
C PHE A 90 29.78 -10.50 -5.80
N ARG A 91 29.13 -11.55 -6.33
CA ARG A 91 28.37 -11.51 -7.58
C ARG A 91 27.00 -10.90 -7.33
N ASN A 92 26.54 -10.06 -8.26
CA ASN A 92 25.19 -9.50 -8.23
C ASN A 92 24.16 -10.64 -8.37
N PHE A 93 23.05 -10.52 -7.65
CA PHE A 93 21.91 -11.43 -7.77
C PHE A 93 20.63 -10.62 -7.65
N HIS A 94 19.60 -11.03 -8.39
CA HIS A 94 18.29 -10.42 -8.29
C HIS A 94 17.40 -11.26 -7.40
N PHE A 95 16.89 -10.64 -6.34
CA PHE A 95 15.75 -11.16 -5.61
C PHE A 95 14.49 -10.51 -6.17
N ILE A 96 13.53 -11.33 -6.59
CA ILE A 96 12.22 -10.88 -7.07
C ILE A 96 11.17 -11.70 -6.34
N GLU A 97 10.35 -11.02 -5.56
CA GLU A 97 9.15 -11.59 -4.97
C GLU A 97 7.92 -11.08 -5.70
N SER A 98 7.08 -12.01 -6.16
CA SER A 98 5.81 -11.73 -6.83
C SER A 98 4.76 -12.69 -6.28
N LEU A 99 3.61 -12.12 -5.94
CA LEU A 99 2.55 -12.84 -5.24
C LEU A 99 1.18 -12.42 -5.76
N SER A 100 0.36 -13.39 -6.15
CA SER A 100 -0.99 -13.14 -6.66
C SER A 100 -1.99 -14.13 -6.09
N MET A 101 -3.21 -13.66 -5.86
CA MET A 101 -4.37 -14.48 -5.51
C MET A 101 -5.16 -14.84 -6.75
N CYS A 102 -5.12 -16.10 -7.18
CA CYS A 102 -5.91 -16.57 -8.31
C CYS A 102 -7.17 -17.27 -7.81
N PHE A 103 -8.33 -16.80 -8.24
CA PHE A 103 -9.60 -17.30 -7.75
C PHE A 103 -10.04 -18.56 -8.49
N LEU A 104 -10.72 -19.44 -7.75
CA LEU A 104 -11.45 -20.56 -8.32
C LEU A 104 -12.86 -20.10 -8.67
N ASN A 105 -13.46 -20.77 -9.65
CA ASN A 105 -14.87 -20.67 -9.96
C ASN A 105 -15.52 -22.04 -9.75
N VAL A 106 -16.45 -22.13 -8.81
CA VAL A 106 -17.14 -23.36 -8.44
C VAL A 106 -18.61 -23.29 -8.86
N GLU A 107 -19.00 -24.21 -9.75
CA GLU A 107 -20.38 -24.46 -10.20
C GLU A 107 -20.92 -25.71 -9.51
N ILE A 108 -22.03 -25.60 -8.78
CA ILE A 108 -22.74 -26.67 -8.10
C ILE A 108 -23.96 -27.04 -8.92
N ASN A 109 -23.94 -28.24 -9.49
CA ASN A 109 -25.07 -28.75 -10.28
C ASN A 109 -26.12 -29.40 -9.39
N LYS A 110 -25.66 -30.10 -8.35
CA LYS A 110 -26.53 -30.91 -7.51
C LYS A 110 -25.93 -31.08 -6.12
N CYS A 111 -26.72 -30.74 -5.12
CA CYS A 111 -26.47 -31.11 -3.74
C CYS A 111 -27.71 -31.78 -3.17
N THR A 112 -27.57 -33.00 -2.66
CA THR A 112 -28.64 -33.73 -1.96
C THR A 112 -28.23 -34.00 -0.53
N TYR A 113 -29.08 -33.64 0.43
CA TYR A 113 -28.89 -33.92 1.85
C TYR A 113 -29.89 -34.96 2.35
N ASN A 114 -29.38 -35.94 3.09
CA ASN A 114 -30.20 -36.92 3.78
C ASN A 114 -30.18 -36.65 5.29
N PRO A 115 -31.31 -36.23 5.89
CA PRO A 115 -31.35 -35.90 7.31
C PRO A 115 -31.15 -37.12 8.23
N LYS A 116 -31.40 -38.35 7.74
CA LYS A 116 -31.31 -39.58 8.56
C LYS A 116 -29.88 -39.92 8.96
N ASP A 117 -28.94 -39.77 8.05
CA ASP A 117 -27.51 -40.07 8.26
C ASP A 117 -26.64 -38.81 8.31
N SER A 118 -27.27 -37.65 8.09
CA SER A 118 -26.62 -36.35 7.96
C SER A 118 -25.58 -36.30 6.84
N ILE A 119 -25.78 -37.06 5.76
CA ILE A 119 -24.85 -37.10 4.62
C ILE A 119 -25.32 -36.12 3.54
N ALA A 120 -24.41 -35.27 3.08
CA ALA A 120 -24.58 -34.48 1.87
C ALA A 120 -23.73 -35.04 0.74
N SER A 121 -24.31 -35.18 -0.45
CA SER A 121 -23.62 -35.52 -1.69
C SER A 121 -23.67 -34.32 -2.63
N ILE A 122 -22.50 -33.83 -3.03
CA ILE A 122 -22.32 -32.60 -3.81
C ILE A 122 -21.56 -32.95 -5.08
N GLU A 123 -22.08 -32.54 -6.23
CA GLU A 123 -21.44 -32.68 -7.53
C GLU A 123 -21.58 -31.39 -8.36
N GLY A 124 -20.56 -31.11 -9.15
CA GLY A 124 -20.42 -29.84 -9.84
C GLY A 124 -19.19 -29.77 -10.72
N PHE A 125 -18.84 -28.57 -11.12
CA PHE A 125 -17.62 -28.24 -11.84
C PHE A 125 -16.80 -27.23 -11.06
N VAL A 126 -15.48 -27.33 -11.17
CA VAL A 126 -14.57 -26.31 -10.69
C VAL A 126 -13.61 -25.94 -11.82
N SER A 127 -13.34 -24.66 -11.94
CA SER A 127 -12.30 -24.13 -12.81
C SER A 127 -11.38 -23.20 -12.04
N GLY A 128 -10.16 -23.07 -12.54
CA GLY A 128 -9.14 -22.22 -11.95
C GLY A 128 -8.05 -21.93 -12.97
N ASN A 129 -7.55 -20.70 -12.96
CA ASN A 129 -6.42 -20.34 -13.80
C ASN A 129 -5.12 -20.88 -13.17
N ASP A 130 -4.28 -21.50 -14.00
CA ASP A 130 -2.96 -22.02 -13.63
C ASP A 130 -1.83 -21.02 -13.85
N ASP A 131 -2.14 -19.72 -13.98
CA ASP A 131 -1.15 -18.65 -13.98
C ASP A 131 -0.58 -18.39 -12.57
N TRP A 132 -0.20 -19.49 -11.93
CA TRP A 132 0.55 -19.51 -10.71
C TRP A 132 1.96 -19.03 -10.97
N GLY A 133 2.16 -17.72 -10.88
CA GLY A 133 3.50 -17.15 -10.83
C GLY A 133 4.36 -17.54 -12.03
N THR A 134 3.76 -17.74 -13.21
CA THR A 134 4.37 -17.33 -14.48
C THR A 134 4.59 -15.83 -14.39
N ASN A 135 5.55 -15.44 -13.54
CA ASN A 135 6.38 -14.29 -13.81
C ASN A 135 6.64 -14.40 -15.29
N VAL A 136 6.18 -13.41 -16.06
CA VAL A 136 6.45 -13.29 -17.50
C VAL A 136 7.95 -13.50 -17.79
N ILE A 137 8.77 -13.34 -16.75
CA ILE A 137 10.22 -13.46 -16.64
C ILE A 137 10.75 -14.91 -16.52
N ILE A 138 10.04 -15.88 -15.92
CA ILE A 138 10.57 -17.25 -15.69
C ILE A 138 9.59 -18.31 -16.21
N LYS A 139 9.84 -18.82 -17.43
CA LYS A 139 9.11 -19.95 -18.02
C LYS A 139 9.52 -21.27 -17.35
N THR A 140 8.84 -21.67 -16.28
CA THR A 140 8.96 -23.04 -15.75
C THR A 140 8.02 -24.00 -16.48
N LYS A 141 8.40 -25.28 -16.63
CA LYS A 141 7.49 -26.33 -17.12
C LYS A 141 6.25 -26.38 -16.23
N LYS A 142 5.05 -26.29 -16.82
CA LYS A 142 3.77 -26.41 -16.09
C LYS A 142 3.72 -27.77 -15.39
N ALA A 143 3.83 -27.76 -14.05
CA ALA A 143 3.59 -28.95 -13.26
C ALA A 143 2.08 -29.24 -13.25
N LYS A 144 1.68 -30.52 -13.20
CA LYS A 144 0.26 -30.87 -13.03
C LYS A 144 -0.22 -30.32 -11.69
N ASN A 145 -1.16 -29.38 -11.74
CA ASN A 145 -1.80 -28.80 -10.57
C ASN A 145 -3.15 -29.47 -10.31
N TYR A 146 -3.49 -29.59 -9.03
CA TYR A 146 -4.72 -30.22 -8.56
C TYR A 146 -5.51 -29.23 -7.71
N ILE A 147 -6.83 -29.36 -7.73
CA ILE A 147 -7.73 -28.68 -6.80
C ILE A 147 -8.12 -29.70 -5.74
N GLU A 148 -7.77 -29.43 -4.49
CA GLU A 148 -8.15 -30.23 -3.34
C GLU A 148 -9.52 -29.79 -2.83
N ILE A 149 -10.38 -30.75 -2.50
CA ILE A 149 -11.77 -30.52 -2.12
C ILE A 149 -12.01 -31.19 -0.77
N PHE A 150 -12.47 -30.40 0.19
CA PHE A 150 -12.69 -30.82 1.58
C PHE A 150 -14.14 -30.59 1.96
N LEU A 151 -14.75 -31.59 2.59
CA LEU A 151 -16.06 -31.46 3.23
C LEU A 151 -15.96 -31.99 4.66
N GLY A 152 -15.90 -31.11 5.66
CA GLY A 152 -15.74 -31.53 7.05
C GLY A 152 -15.75 -30.38 8.07
N GLU A 153 -15.38 -30.67 9.31
CA GLU A 153 -15.44 -29.69 10.41
C GLU A 153 -14.20 -28.79 10.42
N LYS A 154 -14.43 -27.47 10.40
CA LYS A 154 -13.37 -26.46 10.54
C LYS A 154 -12.76 -26.50 11.94
N THR A 155 -11.43 -26.52 12.01
CA THR A 155 -10.64 -26.30 13.23
C THR A 155 -9.70 -25.12 13.03
N ASP A 156 -9.98 -24.03 13.73
CA ASP A 156 -9.11 -22.84 13.75
C ASP A 156 -7.75 -23.13 14.38
N THR A 157 -6.72 -22.48 13.86
CA THR A 157 -5.34 -22.59 14.29
C THR A 157 -4.56 -21.34 13.89
N THR A 158 -3.29 -21.31 14.21
CA THR A 158 -2.33 -20.38 13.61
C THR A 158 -1.31 -21.14 12.79
N ARG A 159 -0.76 -20.50 11.76
CA ARG A 159 0.33 -21.02 10.95
C ARG A 159 1.50 -20.04 10.90
N ILE A 160 2.69 -20.57 11.15
CA ILE A 160 3.93 -19.79 11.10
C ILE A 160 4.37 -19.69 9.64
N CYS A 161 4.68 -18.48 9.20
CA CYS A 161 5.42 -18.26 7.96
C CYS A 161 6.90 -18.28 8.27
N TYR A 162 7.59 -19.24 7.68
CA TYR A 162 9.04 -19.36 7.80
C TYR A 162 9.74 -18.61 6.66
N LEU A 163 11.04 -18.41 6.79
CA LEU A 163 11.88 -17.82 5.74
C LEU A 163 12.05 -18.74 4.54
N GLY A 164 12.11 -20.06 4.75
CA GLY A 164 12.20 -21.05 3.68
C GLY A 164 13.53 -21.03 2.93
N ARG A 165 13.61 -21.86 1.89
CA ARG A 165 14.75 -21.90 0.96
C ARG A 165 14.62 -20.81 -0.10
N THR A 166 14.74 -19.55 0.33
CA THR A 166 14.59 -18.37 -0.53
C THR A 166 15.72 -18.16 -1.51
N VAL A 167 16.94 -18.52 -1.11
CA VAL A 167 18.16 -18.32 -1.89
C VAL A 167 19.10 -19.52 -1.69
N ASN A 168 20.06 -19.65 -2.61
CA ASN A 168 21.17 -20.57 -2.42
C ASN A 168 22.10 -20.03 -1.31
N LYS A 169 22.08 -20.68 -0.14
CA LYS A 169 22.90 -20.28 1.01
C LYS A 169 24.39 -20.45 0.81
N ASP A 170 24.82 -21.22 -0.19
CA ASP A 170 26.23 -21.35 -0.53
C ASP A 170 26.75 -20.08 -1.21
N SER A 171 25.88 -19.32 -1.88
CA SER A 171 26.23 -18.10 -2.60
C SER A 171 25.68 -16.81 -1.98
N VAL A 172 24.68 -16.90 -1.11
CA VAL A 172 24.00 -15.74 -0.50
C VAL A 172 23.84 -15.92 1.00
N ASP A 173 24.40 -14.98 1.77
CA ASP A 173 24.12 -14.79 3.19
C ASP A 173 22.72 -14.20 3.39
N VAL A 174 21.99 -14.74 4.37
CA VAL A 174 20.67 -14.25 4.75
C VAL A 174 20.69 -13.90 6.23
N LYS A 175 20.25 -12.69 6.56
CA LYS A 175 20.16 -12.22 7.95
C LYS A 175 18.82 -11.56 8.22
N LEU A 176 18.25 -11.80 9.39
CA LEU A 176 17.06 -11.10 9.90
C LEU A 176 17.52 -10.21 11.05
N ASN A 177 17.31 -8.89 10.94
CA ASN A 177 17.73 -7.93 11.97
C ASN A 177 19.23 -8.12 12.34
N ASN A 178 20.09 -8.25 11.33
CA ASN A 178 21.54 -8.49 11.43
C ASN A 178 21.98 -9.81 12.09
N LYS A 179 21.06 -10.72 12.41
CA LYS A 179 21.36 -12.05 12.95
C LYS A 179 21.30 -13.09 11.84
N GLU A 180 22.19 -14.08 11.89
CA GLU A 180 22.13 -15.23 10.98
C GLU A 180 20.82 -15.98 11.12
N THR A 181 20.29 -16.43 9.99
CA THR A 181 19.01 -17.14 9.93
C THR A 181 19.12 -18.44 9.18
N ASN A 182 18.17 -19.33 9.45
CA ASN A 182 17.95 -20.51 8.64
C ASN A 182 16.54 -20.52 8.01
N GLU A 183 16.28 -21.51 7.16
CA GLU A 183 15.00 -21.67 6.46
C GLU A 183 13.81 -21.86 7.41
N PHE A 184 14.05 -22.20 8.67
CA PHE A 184 13.05 -22.35 9.73
C PHE A 184 12.94 -21.12 10.64
N THR A 185 13.53 -19.99 10.23
CA THR A 185 13.35 -18.72 10.96
C THR A 185 11.93 -18.23 10.76
N ALA A 186 11.18 -18.06 11.85
CA ALA A 186 9.83 -17.53 11.79
C ALA A 186 9.85 -16.04 11.40
N LEU A 187 9.10 -15.68 10.37
CA LEU A 187 8.92 -14.31 9.89
C LEU A 187 7.63 -13.69 10.43
N ASP A 188 6.55 -14.46 10.46
CA ASP A 188 5.25 -14.01 10.96
C ASP A 188 4.35 -15.20 11.35
N THR A 189 3.20 -14.92 11.95
CA THR A 189 2.16 -15.90 12.28
C THR A 189 0.81 -15.45 11.73
N PHE A 190 0.14 -16.35 11.02
CA PHE A 190 -1.11 -16.08 10.34
C PHE A 190 -2.27 -16.88 10.95
N PRO A 191 -3.47 -16.30 11.09
CA PRO A 191 -4.67 -17.07 11.33
C PRO A 191 -4.85 -18.11 10.23
N ALA A 192 -5.22 -19.32 10.62
CA ALA A 192 -5.41 -20.41 9.68
C ALA A 192 -6.49 -21.37 10.17
N PHE A 193 -6.90 -22.30 9.31
CA PHE A 193 -7.69 -23.45 9.74
C PHE A 193 -7.34 -24.69 8.94
N TYR A 194 -7.73 -25.85 9.48
CA TYR A 194 -7.68 -27.14 8.80
C TYR A 194 -8.95 -27.92 9.09
N PHE A 195 -9.13 -29.04 8.38
CA PHE A 195 -10.30 -29.88 8.52
C PHE A 195 -10.04 -31.08 9.45
N LYS A 196 -11.01 -31.38 10.32
CA LYS A 196 -11.12 -32.66 11.04
C LYS A 196 -12.34 -33.43 10.52
N LYS A 197 -12.27 -34.77 10.59
CA LYS A 197 -13.38 -35.67 10.21
C LYS A 197 -13.99 -35.31 8.85
N TYR A 198 -13.15 -35.21 7.83
CA TYR A 198 -13.54 -34.70 6.52
C TYR A 198 -13.57 -35.79 5.46
N ALA A 199 -14.46 -35.62 4.49
CA ALA A 199 -14.33 -36.24 3.18
C ALA A 199 -13.34 -35.43 2.33
N TYR A 200 -12.57 -36.12 1.51
CA TYR A 200 -11.54 -35.55 0.66
C TYR A 200 -11.70 -36.05 -0.76
N SER A 201 -11.56 -35.12 -1.71
CA SER A 201 -11.45 -35.42 -3.14
C SER A 201 -10.41 -34.51 -3.76
N LYS A 202 -9.88 -34.90 -4.92
CA LYS A 202 -8.99 -34.05 -5.71
C LYS A 202 -9.35 -34.19 -7.17
N THR A 203 -9.27 -33.09 -7.90
CA THR A 203 -9.46 -33.07 -9.35
C THR A 203 -8.29 -32.34 -10.01
N LEU A 204 -8.05 -32.60 -11.29
CA LEU A 204 -7.03 -31.87 -12.05
C LEU A 204 -7.47 -30.41 -12.18
N MET A 205 -6.51 -29.49 -12.24
CA MET A 205 -6.80 -28.10 -12.55
C MET A 205 -6.86 -27.93 -14.07
N ALA A 206 -8.00 -27.49 -14.58
CA ALA A 206 -8.21 -27.10 -15.97
C ALA A 206 -9.41 -26.15 -16.07
N ASP A 207 -9.72 -25.67 -17.29
CA ASP A 207 -10.77 -24.68 -17.55
C ASP A 207 -12.15 -25.06 -17.04
N ARG A 208 -12.44 -26.36 -16.91
CA ARG A 208 -13.67 -26.88 -16.29
C ARG A 208 -13.52 -28.36 -15.95
N GLN A 209 -13.51 -28.70 -14.66
CA GLN A 209 -13.29 -30.07 -14.21
C GLN A 209 -14.42 -30.54 -13.30
N PRO A 210 -15.04 -31.71 -13.58
CA PRO A 210 -16.09 -32.22 -12.72
C PRO A 210 -15.50 -32.62 -11.37
N PHE A 211 -16.30 -32.46 -10.33
CA PHE A 211 -15.99 -33.00 -9.01
C PHE A 211 -17.22 -33.64 -8.38
N LYS A 212 -16.96 -34.57 -7.46
CA LYS A 212 -17.96 -35.17 -6.60
C LYS A 212 -17.37 -35.41 -5.23
N ILE A 213 -18.13 -35.05 -4.19
CA ILE A 213 -17.76 -35.27 -2.79
C ILE A 213 -19.01 -35.59 -1.99
N SER A 214 -18.88 -36.54 -1.05
CA SER A 214 -19.96 -36.90 -0.14
C SER A 214 -19.40 -37.12 1.25
N GLY A 215 -20.10 -36.64 2.27
CA GLY A 215 -19.62 -36.69 3.64
C GLY A 215 -20.68 -36.28 4.65
N LYS A 216 -20.40 -36.59 5.93
CA LYS A 216 -21.26 -36.22 7.05
C LYS A 216 -21.17 -34.71 7.31
N VAL A 217 -22.32 -34.06 7.46
CA VAL A 217 -22.44 -32.63 7.70
C VAL A 217 -22.99 -32.37 9.10
N THR A 218 -22.32 -31.47 9.82
CA THR A 218 -22.75 -30.91 11.10
C THR A 218 -22.89 -29.39 10.97
N ARG A 219 -23.37 -28.71 12.02
CA ARG A 219 -23.47 -27.23 12.07
C ARG A 219 -22.13 -26.51 11.87
N LYS A 220 -20.99 -27.22 11.96
CA LYS A 220 -19.63 -26.67 11.81
C LYS A 220 -18.95 -27.11 10.51
N THR A 221 -19.68 -27.78 9.63
CA THR A 221 -19.11 -28.32 8.39
C THR A 221 -18.97 -27.22 7.34
N LEU A 222 -17.77 -27.13 6.74
CA LEU A 222 -17.52 -26.32 5.56
C LEU A 222 -17.23 -27.21 4.36
N LEU A 223 -17.51 -26.69 3.16
CA LEU A 223 -16.96 -27.17 1.90
C LEU A 223 -15.88 -26.18 1.47
N ALA A 224 -14.68 -26.66 1.20
CA ALA A 224 -13.58 -25.81 0.73
C ALA A 224 -12.88 -26.43 -0.48
N PHE A 225 -12.56 -25.57 -1.44
CA PHE A 225 -11.73 -25.87 -2.60
C PHE A 225 -10.40 -25.15 -2.41
N GLY A 226 -9.28 -25.85 -2.59
CA GLY A 226 -7.94 -25.31 -2.41
C GLY A 226 -6.99 -25.75 -3.51
N SER A 227 -6.38 -24.78 -4.18
CA SER A 227 -5.19 -24.98 -5.01
C SER A 227 -4.11 -24.00 -4.57
N SER A 228 -4.50 -22.73 -4.55
CA SER A 228 -3.65 -21.58 -4.35
C SER A 228 -4.32 -20.57 -3.43
N TYR A 229 -5.54 -20.22 -3.81
CA TYR A 229 -6.53 -19.58 -2.97
C TYR A 229 -7.76 -20.46 -2.88
N SER A 230 -8.62 -20.08 -1.94
CA SER A 230 -9.68 -20.95 -1.52
C SER A 230 -11.05 -20.38 -1.77
N GLU A 231 -11.93 -21.25 -2.26
CA GLU A 231 -13.36 -20.99 -2.31
C GLU A 231 -14.03 -21.83 -1.24
N ILE A 232 -14.74 -21.19 -0.30
CA ILE A 232 -15.23 -21.82 0.92
C ILE A 232 -16.72 -21.52 1.08
N PHE A 233 -17.50 -22.53 1.46
CA PHE A 233 -18.94 -22.47 1.67
C PHE A 233 -19.30 -23.03 3.05
N ASP A 234 -20.16 -22.34 3.79
CA ASP A 234 -20.66 -22.77 5.11
C ASP A 234 -21.88 -23.69 4.96
N ILE A 235 -21.60 -24.97 4.69
CA ILE A 235 -22.63 -26.01 4.49
C ILE A 235 -23.42 -26.27 5.77
N GLY A 236 -22.78 -26.15 6.94
CA GLY A 236 -23.43 -26.30 8.23
C GLY A 236 -24.52 -25.25 8.43
N ALA A 237 -24.23 -23.99 8.13
CA ALA A 237 -25.23 -22.93 8.13
C ALA A 237 -26.30 -23.18 7.07
N MET A 238 -25.93 -23.46 5.83
CA MET A 238 -26.87 -23.69 4.74
C MET A 238 -27.95 -24.74 5.08
N ILE A 239 -27.57 -25.83 5.77
CA ILE A 239 -28.49 -26.93 6.10
C ILE A 239 -29.22 -26.72 7.43
N TYR A 240 -28.53 -26.24 8.47
CA TYR A 240 -29.07 -26.25 9.83
C TYR A 240 -29.41 -24.85 10.38
N ASP A 241 -28.92 -23.79 9.76
CA ASP A 241 -29.09 -22.40 10.18
C ASP A 241 -29.03 -21.44 8.97
N PRO A 242 -29.99 -21.52 8.03
CA PRO A 242 -29.93 -20.81 6.75
C PRO A 242 -30.01 -19.27 6.91
N GLU A 243 -30.37 -18.81 8.10
CA GLU A 243 -30.48 -17.40 8.47
C GLU A 243 -29.13 -16.78 8.84
N LYS A 244 -28.15 -17.59 9.29
CA LYS A 244 -26.84 -17.14 9.77
C LYS A 244 -26.07 -16.29 8.75
N ASN A 245 -26.16 -16.64 7.47
CA ASN A 245 -25.37 -16.02 6.40
C ASN A 245 -26.22 -15.14 5.47
N LYS A 246 -27.38 -14.62 5.91
CA LYS A 246 -28.18 -13.72 5.08
C LYS A 246 -27.32 -12.53 4.59
N PRO A 247 -27.09 -12.39 3.28
CA PRO A 247 -26.12 -11.43 2.76
C PRO A 247 -26.63 -10.00 2.90
N ASN A 248 -25.78 -9.10 3.39
CA ASN A 248 -25.92 -7.67 3.14
C ASN A 248 -25.46 -7.40 1.70
N LYS A 249 -26.41 -7.43 0.75
CA LYS A 249 -26.25 -7.05 -0.68
C LYS A 249 -25.13 -7.82 -1.44
N ILE A 250 -25.53 -8.79 -2.28
CA ILE A 250 -24.61 -9.49 -3.18
C ILE A 250 -24.05 -8.47 -4.18
N THR A 251 -22.76 -8.18 -4.10
CA THR A 251 -22.08 -7.33 -5.09
C THR A 251 -21.62 -8.24 -6.22
N GLN A 252 -22.13 -8.01 -7.45
CA GLN A 252 -21.58 -8.68 -8.63
C GLN A 252 -20.10 -8.31 -8.75
N ARG A 253 -19.24 -9.33 -8.82
CA ARG A 253 -17.79 -9.14 -8.90
C ARG A 253 -17.39 -8.92 -10.36
N GLU A 254 -16.42 -8.04 -10.56
CA GLU A 254 -15.63 -8.01 -11.79
C GLU A 254 -14.80 -9.30 -11.88
N ASN A 255 -14.83 -9.97 -13.04
CA ASN A 255 -14.09 -11.20 -13.31
C ASN A 255 -12.59 -10.90 -13.43
N TYR A 256 -11.88 -10.85 -12.29
CA TYR A 256 -10.42 -10.92 -12.29
C TYR A 256 -9.99 -12.36 -12.02
N ASP A 257 -9.20 -12.94 -12.93
CA ASP A 257 -8.63 -14.27 -12.75
C ASP A 257 -7.67 -14.32 -11.55
N CYS A 258 -6.89 -13.24 -11.35
CA CYS A 258 -6.00 -13.09 -10.19
C CYS A 258 -5.90 -11.62 -9.72
N ILE A 259 -5.66 -11.42 -8.41
CA ILE A 259 -5.32 -10.12 -7.80
C ILE A 259 -3.88 -10.15 -7.27
N PRO A 260 -2.99 -9.23 -7.67
CA PRO A 260 -1.64 -9.17 -7.12
C PRO A 260 -1.66 -8.72 -5.64
N LEU A 261 -0.98 -9.46 -4.78
CA LEU A 261 -0.69 -9.09 -3.39
C LEU A 261 0.66 -8.39 -3.25
N ILE A 262 1.66 -8.83 -4.02
CA ILE A 262 3.01 -8.25 -4.04
C ILE A 262 3.48 -8.25 -5.48
N THR A 263 3.90 -7.09 -5.98
CA THR A 263 4.40 -6.96 -7.36
C THR A 263 5.86 -6.52 -7.32
N ALA A 264 6.76 -7.40 -7.77
CA ALA A 264 8.17 -7.11 -8.07
C ALA A 264 8.95 -6.45 -6.91
N ASN A 265 8.89 -7.06 -5.72
CA ASN A 265 9.73 -6.62 -4.60
C ASN A 265 11.20 -6.93 -4.91
N LYS A 266 12.03 -5.90 -5.10
CA LYS A 266 13.44 -6.01 -5.54
C LYS A 266 14.40 -5.43 -4.50
N LEU A 267 15.56 -6.06 -4.34
CA LEU A 267 16.64 -5.52 -3.49
C LEU A 267 17.26 -4.27 -4.13
N VAL A 268 17.47 -3.21 -3.33
CA VAL A 268 17.99 -1.90 -3.77
C VAL A 268 19.52 -1.85 -3.87
N ALA A 269 20.20 -2.95 -3.53
CA ALA A 269 21.66 -3.01 -3.49
C ALA A 269 22.36 -2.78 -4.86
N ASP A 270 21.63 -2.84 -5.97
CA ASP A 270 22.19 -2.60 -7.31
C ASP A 270 22.21 -1.11 -7.71
N ILE A 271 21.45 -0.22 -7.05
CA ILE A 271 21.46 1.25 -7.32
C ILE A 271 22.59 1.93 -6.53
N GLU A 272 22.93 1.38 -5.37
CA GLU A 272 23.88 2.00 -4.43
C GLU A 272 25.34 1.93 -4.92
N LYS A 273 25.66 0.95 -5.78
CA LYS A 273 27.03 0.78 -6.30
C LYS A 273 27.42 1.80 -7.36
N GLU A 274 26.45 2.46 -7.99
CA GLU A 274 26.71 3.55 -8.96
C GLU A 274 26.93 4.91 -8.29
N GLU A 275 26.54 5.11 -7.02
CA GLU A 275 26.66 6.40 -6.32
C GLU A 275 27.69 6.42 -5.16
N ALA A 276 28.18 5.26 -4.72
CA ALA A 276 29.02 5.13 -3.52
C ALA A 276 30.50 5.51 -3.72
N GLU A 277 30.96 5.81 -4.92
CA GLU A 277 32.34 6.27 -5.13
C GLU A 277 32.42 7.80 -5.05
N LYS A 278 32.69 8.30 -3.83
CA LYS A 278 33.32 9.60 -3.45
C LYS A 278 32.51 10.66 -2.68
N ASN A 279 31.26 10.47 -2.28
CA ASN A 279 30.51 11.54 -1.61
C ASN A 279 30.47 11.42 -0.07
N GLN A 280 30.81 12.52 0.59
CA GLN A 280 30.58 12.76 2.02
C GLN A 280 29.08 12.52 2.33
N VAL A 281 28.77 11.75 3.37
CA VAL A 281 27.38 11.49 3.78
C VAL A 281 26.79 12.79 4.32
N THR A 282 25.75 13.29 3.65
CA THR A 282 25.04 14.53 4.03
C THR A 282 23.62 14.22 4.49
N TYR A 283 22.92 15.22 5.03
CA TYR A 283 21.48 15.15 5.35
C TYR A 283 20.68 14.55 4.18
N TYR A 284 20.93 15.06 2.98
CA TYR A 284 20.25 14.65 1.76
C TYR A 284 20.61 13.25 1.27
N THR A 285 21.73 12.69 1.72
CA THR A 285 22.09 11.30 1.43
C THR A 285 21.07 10.36 2.08
N TYR A 286 20.72 10.59 3.34
CA TYR A 286 19.72 9.79 4.05
C TYR A 286 18.32 9.98 3.48
N THR A 287 17.89 11.21 3.23
CA THR A 287 16.55 11.46 2.69
C THR A 287 16.41 10.87 1.29
N LYS A 288 17.41 11.00 0.42
CA LYS A 288 17.39 10.39 -0.92
C LYS A 288 17.27 8.86 -0.84
N LYS A 289 18.00 8.21 0.07
CA LYS A 289 17.86 6.76 0.29
C LYS A 289 16.47 6.40 0.78
N ALA A 290 15.95 7.13 1.78
CA ALA A 290 14.62 6.90 2.31
C ALA A 290 13.53 7.09 1.23
N GLU A 291 13.63 8.13 0.41
CA GLU A 291 12.74 8.39 -0.72
C GLU A 291 12.80 7.26 -1.76
N ASN A 292 14.00 6.77 -2.10
CA ASN A 292 14.15 5.61 -2.99
C ASN A 292 13.49 4.35 -2.41
N TYR A 293 13.63 4.11 -1.10
CA TYR A 293 12.91 3.03 -0.42
C TYR A 293 11.39 3.25 -0.47
N ILE A 294 10.88 4.48 -0.29
CA ILE A 294 9.46 4.82 -0.44
C ILE A 294 8.96 4.51 -1.87
N LEU A 295 9.72 4.90 -2.90
CA LEU A 295 9.40 4.61 -4.31
C LEU A 295 9.34 3.10 -4.60
N ASN A 296 10.08 2.30 -3.83
CA ASN A 296 10.08 0.83 -3.90
C ASN A 296 9.10 0.18 -2.90
N ARG A 297 8.29 0.97 -2.18
CA ARG A 297 7.36 0.51 -1.12
C ARG A 297 8.03 -0.24 0.04
N GLN A 298 9.33 0.01 0.25
CA GLN A 298 10.14 -0.56 1.33
C GLN A 298 10.11 0.34 2.56
N TYR A 299 8.92 0.52 3.15
CA TYR A 299 8.70 1.49 4.23
C TYR A 299 9.51 1.19 5.50
N GLY A 300 9.83 -0.07 5.77
CA GLY A 300 10.71 -0.46 6.88
C GLY A 300 12.12 0.10 6.72
N GLN A 301 12.72 -0.07 5.52
CA GLN A 301 14.05 0.46 5.21
C GLN A 301 14.05 1.99 5.14
N ALA A 302 13.01 2.59 4.55
CA ALA A 302 12.85 4.04 4.54
C ALA A 302 12.82 4.63 5.96
N LYS A 303 12.09 3.98 6.87
CA LYS A 303 12.05 4.34 8.29
C LYS A 303 13.43 4.23 8.94
N GLU A 304 14.22 3.18 8.65
CA GLU A 304 15.57 3.07 9.21
C GLU A 304 16.51 4.17 8.71
N GLU A 305 16.43 4.56 7.43
CA GLU A 305 17.21 5.70 6.92
C GLU A 305 16.81 7.02 7.61
N TYR A 306 15.52 7.24 7.88
CA TYR A 306 15.09 8.39 8.69
C TYR A 306 15.56 8.28 10.14
N ASN A 307 15.60 7.09 10.75
CA ASN A 307 16.12 6.88 12.09
C ASN A 307 17.61 7.25 12.15
N LEU A 308 18.39 6.82 11.16
CA LEU A 308 19.79 7.21 11.02
C LEU A 308 19.93 8.72 10.83
N LEU A 309 19.08 9.34 10.02
CA LEU A 309 19.04 10.80 9.87
C LEU A 309 18.86 11.50 11.23
N ALA A 310 17.87 11.08 12.03
CA ALA A 310 17.61 11.66 13.34
C ALA A 310 18.71 11.43 14.39
N GLN A 311 19.54 10.40 14.22
CA GLN A 311 20.70 10.17 15.09
C GLN A 311 21.86 11.10 14.75
N ASN A 312 22.01 11.45 13.47
CA ASN A 312 23.14 12.24 12.98
C ASN A 312 22.87 13.74 12.93
N TYR A 313 21.59 14.15 12.87
CA TYR A 313 21.20 15.55 12.73
C TYR A 313 20.24 15.96 13.86
N PRO A 314 20.58 17.01 14.65
CA PRO A 314 19.73 17.48 15.74
C PRO A 314 18.47 18.19 15.24
N VAL A 315 18.55 18.84 14.08
CA VAL A 315 17.45 19.56 13.44
C VAL A 315 17.05 18.78 12.18
N LEU A 316 15.74 18.58 12.00
CA LEU A 316 15.15 17.82 10.90
C LEU A 316 14.02 18.64 10.28
N PHE A 317 13.85 18.62 8.97
CA PHE A 317 12.72 19.29 8.33
C PHE A 317 11.40 18.54 8.60
N ALA A 318 10.30 19.26 8.78
CA ALA A 318 9.00 18.71 9.12
C ALA A 318 8.49 17.72 8.07
N ARG A 319 8.83 17.93 6.79
CA ARG A 319 8.50 16.97 5.73
C ARG A 319 9.18 15.60 5.90
N ASP A 320 10.40 15.58 6.41
CA ASP A 320 11.16 14.35 6.59
C ASP A 320 10.61 13.60 7.80
N ILE A 321 10.27 14.32 8.87
CA ILE A 321 9.51 13.80 10.01
C ILE A 321 8.16 13.24 9.53
N HIS A 322 7.41 13.99 8.73
CA HIS A 322 6.12 13.58 8.15
C HIS A 322 6.23 12.29 7.34
N ASN A 323 7.29 12.14 6.55
CA ASN A 323 7.57 10.90 5.81
C ASN A 323 7.95 9.76 6.77
N ALA A 324 8.77 10.04 7.78
CA ALA A 324 9.20 9.04 8.77
C ALA A 324 8.02 8.48 9.57
N VAL A 325 7.08 9.32 10.02
CA VAL A 325 5.84 8.87 10.69
C VAL A 325 5.06 7.94 9.76
N ARG A 326 4.87 8.31 8.48
CA ARG A 326 4.14 7.47 7.51
C ARG A 326 4.84 6.15 7.26
N CYS A 327 6.17 6.17 7.12
CA CYS A 327 6.96 4.95 6.96
C CYS A 327 6.83 4.04 8.18
N ALA A 328 6.87 4.60 9.40
CA ALA A 328 6.68 3.86 10.64
C ALA A 328 5.26 3.25 10.73
N VAL A 329 4.22 4.01 10.38
CA VAL A 329 2.83 3.52 10.35
C VAL A 329 2.66 2.40 9.33
N LEU A 330 3.15 2.58 8.11
CA LEU A 330 3.04 1.57 7.05
C LEU A 330 3.88 0.32 7.32
N SER A 331 5.01 0.45 8.02
CA SER A 331 5.80 -0.68 8.51
C SER A 331 5.26 -1.29 9.82
N ARG A 332 4.20 -0.71 10.40
CA ARG A 332 3.56 -1.09 11.67
C ARG A 332 4.48 -1.01 12.89
N ASP A 333 5.54 -0.20 12.81
CA ASP A 333 6.36 0.13 13.97
C ASP A 333 5.69 1.26 14.75
N LEU A 334 4.68 0.91 15.55
CA LEU A 334 3.86 1.89 16.28
C LEU A 334 4.68 2.69 17.29
N LYS A 335 5.71 2.07 17.88
CA LYS A 335 6.63 2.76 18.79
C LYS A 335 7.40 3.85 18.06
N ALA A 336 7.98 3.54 16.90
CA ALA A 336 8.62 4.55 16.06
C ALA A 336 7.60 5.58 15.56
N ALA A 337 6.37 5.17 15.22
CA ALA A 337 5.32 6.07 14.76
C ALA A 337 4.96 7.11 15.84
N PHE A 338 4.76 6.70 17.09
CA PHE A 338 4.53 7.62 18.20
C PHE A 338 5.74 8.54 18.45
N TRP A 339 6.96 7.99 18.45
CA TRP A 339 8.17 8.78 18.64
C TRP A 339 8.38 9.85 17.55
N TRP A 340 8.23 9.47 16.29
CA TRP A 340 8.27 10.41 15.17
C TRP A 340 7.11 11.41 15.21
N SER A 341 5.95 11.00 15.69
CA SER A 341 4.82 11.91 15.85
C SER A 341 5.14 12.98 16.89
N GLU A 342 5.73 12.61 18.02
CA GLU A 342 6.17 13.59 19.03
C GLU A 342 7.17 14.60 18.45
N LYS A 343 8.09 14.18 17.58
CA LYS A 343 8.96 15.12 16.84
C LYS A 343 8.18 16.06 15.94
N LEU A 344 7.08 15.61 15.35
CA LEU A 344 6.21 16.45 14.53
C LEU A 344 5.45 17.50 15.38
N ALA A 345 5.08 17.16 16.62
CA ALA A 345 4.52 18.13 17.57
C ALA A 345 5.51 19.26 17.90
N HIS A 346 6.82 18.98 17.93
CA HIS A 346 7.84 20.01 18.12
C HIS A 346 7.90 21.02 16.95
N LYS A 347 7.39 20.65 15.77
CA LYS A 347 7.19 21.56 14.64
C LYS A 347 5.87 22.35 14.72
N GLY A 348 5.13 22.17 15.81
CA GLY A 348 3.81 22.75 16.12
C GLY A 348 2.69 22.32 15.20
N ILE A 349 2.81 21.12 14.64
CA ILE A 349 1.72 20.44 13.95
C ILE A 349 0.69 19.99 14.98
N ASP A 350 -0.57 20.38 14.80
CA ASP A 350 -1.64 20.07 15.75
C ASP A 350 -2.18 18.64 15.59
N LEU A 351 -2.78 18.11 16.65
CA LEU A 351 -3.33 16.75 16.70
C LEU A 351 -4.33 16.40 15.56
N PRO A 352 -5.16 17.33 15.04
CA PRO A 352 -6.04 17.06 13.88
C PRO A 352 -5.32 16.52 12.64
N TYR A 353 -4.00 16.71 12.53
CA TYR A 353 -3.15 16.06 11.52
C TYR A 353 -3.35 14.54 11.42
N PHE A 354 -3.57 13.89 12.56
CA PHE A 354 -3.78 12.44 12.62
C PHE A 354 -5.19 12.00 12.19
N ASN A 355 -6.04 12.93 11.76
CA ASN A 355 -7.33 12.59 11.15
C ASN A 355 -7.17 11.97 9.76
N ALA A 356 -6.02 12.16 9.10
CA ALA A 356 -5.71 11.52 7.82
C ALA A 356 -5.89 9.97 7.89
N LYS A 357 -6.45 9.39 6.83
CA LYS A 357 -6.86 7.97 6.78
C LYS A 357 -5.74 6.99 7.16
N ILE A 358 -4.51 7.30 6.79
CA ILE A 358 -3.32 6.47 7.07
C ILE A 358 -3.12 6.21 8.57
N PHE A 359 -3.52 7.14 9.43
CA PHE A 359 -3.34 7.04 10.89
C PHE A 359 -4.49 6.34 11.61
N SER A 360 -5.50 5.83 10.90
CA SER A 360 -6.63 5.14 11.50
C SER A 360 -6.23 3.95 12.39
N GLY A 361 -5.16 3.23 12.01
CA GLY A 361 -4.59 2.16 12.84
C GLY A 361 -3.93 2.67 14.12
N LEU A 362 -3.19 3.78 14.02
CA LEU A 362 -2.53 4.42 15.16
C LEU A 362 -3.56 4.94 16.19
N ARG A 363 -4.66 5.54 15.71
CA ARG A 363 -5.76 6.06 16.55
C ARG A 363 -6.56 4.98 17.29
N LYS A 364 -6.55 3.74 16.80
CA LYS A 364 -7.21 2.59 17.45
C LYS A 364 -6.31 1.90 18.46
N ASN A 365 -5.03 2.26 18.54
CA ASN A 365 -4.11 1.67 19.49
C ASN A 365 -4.43 2.14 20.93
N PRO A 366 -4.38 1.26 21.95
CA PRO A 366 -4.62 1.65 23.35
C PRO A 366 -3.74 2.79 23.86
N GLU A 367 -2.50 2.92 23.38
CA GLU A 367 -1.57 4.00 23.75
C GLU A 367 -1.96 5.36 23.17
N TRP A 368 -2.91 5.41 22.22
CA TRP A 368 -3.35 6.65 21.57
C TRP A 368 -3.81 7.69 22.59
N LYS A 369 -4.55 7.28 23.63
CA LYS A 369 -5.10 8.21 24.64
C LYS A 369 -3.99 8.91 25.43
N SER A 370 -2.97 8.17 25.86
CA SER A 370 -1.81 8.77 26.54
C SER A 370 -0.98 9.61 25.58
N PHE A 371 -0.81 9.12 24.35
CA PHE A 371 -0.08 9.84 23.32
C PHE A 371 -0.74 11.18 22.98
N SER A 372 -2.05 11.25 22.78
CA SER A 372 -2.73 12.49 22.37
C SER A 372 -2.60 13.60 23.41
N ILE A 373 -2.69 13.27 24.70
CA ILE A 373 -2.51 14.23 25.80
C ILE A 373 -1.06 14.75 25.81
N LYS A 374 -0.08 13.83 25.70
CA LYS A 374 1.33 14.19 25.65
C LYS A 374 1.65 15.03 24.42
N TYR A 375 1.12 14.65 23.27
CA TYR A 375 1.30 15.35 22.00
C TYR A 375 0.81 16.80 22.08
N ASP A 376 -0.42 17.02 22.57
CA ASP A 376 -0.97 18.37 22.75
C ASP A 376 -0.11 19.22 23.68
N SER A 377 0.44 18.63 24.75
CA SER A 377 1.36 19.32 25.65
C SER A 377 2.66 19.72 24.94
N ILE A 378 3.22 18.84 24.12
CA ILE A 378 4.44 19.12 23.34
C ILE A 378 4.17 20.23 22.32
N ALA A 379 3.07 20.14 21.56
CA ALA A 379 2.71 21.12 20.55
C ALA A 379 2.48 22.52 21.16
N LYS A 380 1.78 22.60 22.30
CA LYS A 380 1.61 23.86 23.04
C LYS A 380 2.94 24.43 23.51
N ALA A 381 3.81 23.60 24.09
CA ALA A 381 5.13 24.04 24.54
C ALA A 381 6.00 24.52 23.37
N ALA A 382 5.95 23.86 22.21
CA ALA A 382 6.65 24.29 21.00
C ALA A 382 6.19 25.67 20.53
N LYS A 383 4.88 25.90 20.49
CA LYS A 383 4.27 27.19 20.09
C LYS A 383 4.73 28.37 20.95
N THR A 384 5.04 28.16 22.24
CA THR A 384 5.56 29.23 23.12
C THR A 384 6.96 29.72 22.76
N LYS A 385 7.73 28.93 22.00
CA LYS A 385 9.09 29.30 21.56
C LYS A 385 9.11 30.06 20.24
N TRP A 386 7.96 30.19 19.59
CA TRP A 386 7.88 30.80 18.27
C TRP A 386 7.99 32.31 18.33
N ASN A 387 8.69 32.88 17.35
CA ASN A 387 8.76 34.31 17.15
C ASN A 387 7.52 34.77 16.36
N LEU A 388 6.43 35.04 17.09
CA LEU A 388 5.16 35.48 16.50
C LEU A 388 5.28 36.83 15.78
N GLN A 389 6.20 37.69 16.23
CA GLN A 389 6.46 38.97 15.60
C GLN A 389 7.14 38.80 14.23
N LEU A 390 8.17 37.95 14.14
CA LEU A 390 8.79 37.58 12.87
C LEU A 390 7.76 36.98 11.90
N LYS A 391 6.90 36.08 12.38
CA LYS A 391 5.83 35.50 11.55
C LYS A 391 4.90 36.58 10.99
N LYS A 392 4.44 37.51 11.83
CA LYS A 392 3.60 38.63 11.41
C LYS A 392 4.30 39.51 10.37
N GLU A 393 5.57 39.85 10.56
CA GLU A 393 6.33 40.67 9.60
C GLU A 393 6.51 39.97 8.26
N LEU A 394 6.69 38.64 8.25
CA LEU A 394 6.72 37.87 7.00
C LEU A 394 5.37 37.87 6.30
N ASP A 395 4.28 37.72 7.05
CA ASP A 395 2.93 37.79 6.51
C ASP A 395 2.67 39.19 5.93
N ASP A 396 3.05 40.27 6.62
CA ASP A 396 2.90 41.64 6.13
C ASP A 396 3.69 41.88 4.83
N LEU A 397 4.93 41.36 4.72
CA LEU A 397 5.72 41.42 3.48
C LEU A 397 5.09 40.61 2.34
N LEU A 398 4.54 39.44 2.65
CA LEU A 398 3.82 38.63 1.69
C LEU A 398 2.58 39.35 1.16
N HIS A 399 1.80 40.00 2.02
CA HIS A 399 0.63 40.77 1.59
C HIS A 399 1.03 41.97 0.71
N GLU A 400 2.13 42.67 1.03
CA GLU A 400 2.65 43.76 0.22
C GLU A 400 3.07 43.30 -1.19
N ASP A 401 3.76 42.16 -1.30
CA ASP A 401 4.16 41.55 -2.57
C ASP A 401 2.94 41.08 -3.38
N GLN A 402 2.05 40.32 -2.75
CA GLN A 402 0.90 39.71 -3.43
C GLN A 402 -0.18 40.71 -3.82
N ALA A 403 -0.22 41.91 -3.21
CA ALA A 403 -1.11 42.99 -3.63
C ALA A 403 -0.89 43.42 -5.10
N GLU A 404 0.34 43.24 -5.61
CA GLU A 404 0.69 43.60 -6.99
C GLU A 404 0.94 42.37 -7.88
N TYR A 405 1.40 41.25 -7.31
CA TYR A 405 1.64 40.00 -8.02
C TYR A 405 0.40 39.13 -8.21
N GLY A 406 -0.65 39.31 -7.40
CA GLY A 406 -1.85 38.49 -7.43
C GLY A 406 -2.52 38.47 -8.81
N LEU A 407 -2.97 37.30 -9.28
CA LEU A 407 -3.48 37.10 -10.64
C LEU A 407 -4.57 38.10 -11.04
N GLU A 408 -5.47 38.42 -10.12
CA GLU A 408 -6.57 39.38 -10.34
C GLU A 408 -6.09 40.84 -10.45
N ASN A 409 -4.95 41.17 -9.82
CA ASN A 409 -4.45 42.53 -9.66
C ASN A 409 -3.11 42.77 -10.34
N ARG A 410 -2.64 41.82 -11.15
CA ARG A 410 -1.27 41.75 -11.65
C ARG A 410 -0.88 43.04 -12.36
N LYS A 411 0.10 43.74 -11.79
CA LYS A 411 0.59 45.02 -12.32
C LYS A 411 1.56 44.82 -13.49
N SER A 412 1.94 45.93 -14.12
CA SER A 412 2.89 45.92 -15.22
C SER A 412 4.28 45.45 -14.75
N PRO A 413 5.12 44.89 -15.64
CA PRO A 413 6.44 44.37 -15.27
C PRO A 413 7.33 45.37 -14.52
N LYS A 414 7.25 46.66 -14.86
CA LYS A 414 7.99 47.73 -14.18
C LYS A 414 7.60 47.85 -12.70
N VAL A 415 6.30 47.85 -12.41
CA VAL A 415 5.77 47.96 -11.04
C VAL A 415 6.14 46.71 -10.22
N LEU A 416 6.03 45.52 -10.83
CA LEU A 416 6.45 44.26 -10.18
C LEU A 416 7.94 44.26 -9.82
N TYR A 417 8.79 44.79 -10.68
CA TYR A 417 10.22 44.96 -10.42
C TYR A 417 10.47 45.93 -9.24
N GLU A 418 9.86 47.12 -9.27
CA GLU A 418 9.98 48.13 -8.20
C GLU A 418 9.51 47.58 -6.83
N THR A 419 8.43 46.81 -6.82
CA THR A 419 7.96 46.13 -5.60
C THR A 419 8.89 45.02 -5.16
N THR A 420 9.45 44.24 -6.08
CA THR A 420 10.43 43.21 -5.73
C THR A 420 11.68 43.83 -5.10
N GLU A 421 12.20 44.94 -5.61
CA GLU A 421 13.34 45.64 -5.00
C GLU A 421 13.04 46.03 -3.55
N ARG A 422 11.93 46.76 -3.35
CA ARG A 422 11.48 47.24 -2.03
C ARG A 422 11.23 46.10 -1.04
N VAL A 423 10.52 45.05 -1.45
CA VAL A 423 10.20 43.91 -0.57
C VAL A 423 11.45 43.09 -0.27
N THR A 424 12.35 42.92 -1.24
CA THR A 424 13.62 42.22 -1.04
C THR A 424 14.51 42.95 -0.03
N ASP A 425 14.56 44.29 -0.07
CA ASP A 425 15.31 45.07 0.93
C ASP A 425 14.77 44.85 2.34
N LYS A 426 13.45 44.89 2.50
CA LYS A 426 12.81 44.61 3.79
C LYS A 426 13.07 43.18 4.26
N LEU A 427 12.99 42.20 3.36
CA LEU A 427 13.31 40.81 3.66
C LEU A 427 14.77 40.64 4.10
N ILE A 428 15.73 41.24 3.39
CA ILE A 428 17.15 41.22 3.77
C ILE A 428 17.35 41.79 5.17
N ASN A 429 16.73 42.93 5.47
CA ASN A 429 16.82 43.56 6.80
C ASN A 429 16.23 42.66 7.89
N LEU A 430 15.09 42.04 7.62
CA LEU A 430 14.45 41.09 8.53
C LEU A 430 15.34 39.86 8.78
N LEU A 431 15.91 39.28 7.71
CA LEU A 431 16.81 38.13 7.81
C LEU A 431 18.10 38.47 8.55
N LYS A 432 18.66 39.67 8.39
CA LYS A 432 19.83 40.13 9.16
C LYS A 432 19.52 40.26 10.65
N ARG A 433 18.32 40.72 10.99
CA ARG A 433 17.89 40.96 12.37
C ARG A 433 17.51 39.69 13.11
N GLU A 434 16.71 38.83 12.48
CA GLU A 434 16.05 37.68 13.12
C GLU A 434 16.66 36.33 12.71
N GLY A 435 17.54 36.30 11.70
CA GLY A 435 18.01 35.08 11.04
C GLY A 435 16.96 34.48 10.10
N PHE A 436 17.21 33.28 9.56
CA PHE A 436 16.23 32.60 8.70
C PHE A 436 14.99 32.19 9.50
N PRO A 437 13.76 32.38 8.96
CA PRO A 437 12.51 31.93 9.58
C PRO A 437 12.31 30.42 9.41
N SER A 438 13.15 29.64 10.08
CA SER A 438 13.07 28.18 10.07
C SER A 438 11.82 27.66 10.78
N GLU A 439 11.47 26.39 10.54
CA GLU A 439 10.35 25.71 11.21
C GLU A 439 10.50 25.69 12.74
N GLU A 440 11.72 25.80 13.27
CA GLU A 440 11.97 25.91 14.71
C GLU A 440 11.56 27.28 15.26
N LYS A 441 11.63 28.34 14.44
CA LYS A 441 11.33 29.72 14.84
C LYS A 441 9.88 30.11 14.58
N VAL A 442 9.29 29.70 13.46
CA VAL A 442 7.96 30.14 13.04
C VAL A 442 6.94 29.00 12.92
N GLY A 443 7.38 27.76 13.15
CA GLY A 443 6.55 26.57 13.04
C GLY A 443 6.37 26.07 11.61
N SER A 444 5.75 24.91 11.49
CA SER A 444 5.31 24.35 10.20
C SER A 444 3.80 24.51 10.02
N LEU A 445 3.35 24.64 8.77
CA LEU A 445 1.96 24.91 8.43
C LEU A 445 1.23 23.64 7.96
N VAL A 446 -0.01 23.46 8.42
CA VAL A 446 -0.94 22.45 7.91
C VAL A 446 -2.18 23.13 7.39
N ILE A 447 -2.62 22.77 6.18
CA ILE A 447 -3.90 23.19 5.64
C ILE A 447 -4.94 22.06 5.75
N LYS A 448 -6.21 22.43 5.93
CA LYS A 448 -7.34 21.48 6.04
C LYS A 448 -7.06 20.36 7.04
N ASP A 449 -6.43 20.73 8.15
CA ASP A 449 -6.02 19.88 9.28
C ASP A 449 -5.08 18.72 8.97
N THR A 450 -4.81 18.34 7.72
CA THR A 450 -4.15 17.05 7.40
C THR A 450 -3.04 17.14 6.36
N VAL A 451 -2.90 18.28 5.66
CA VAL A 451 -1.93 18.46 4.59
C VAL A 451 -0.79 19.35 5.07
N LEU A 452 0.38 18.76 5.28
CA LEU A 452 1.60 19.50 5.63
C LEU A 452 2.07 20.31 4.43
N ILE A 453 2.26 21.61 4.64
CA ILE A 453 2.89 22.51 3.69
C ILE A 453 4.40 22.45 3.91
N SER A 454 5.11 21.96 2.90
CA SER A 454 6.57 21.80 2.96
C SER A 454 7.35 23.05 2.59
N PHE A 455 6.67 24.06 2.06
CA PHE A 455 7.25 25.34 1.70
C PHE A 455 6.35 26.46 2.21
N PRO A 456 6.78 27.21 3.24
CA PRO A 456 6.02 28.36 3.72
C PRO A 456 5.75 29.38 2.62
N ASP A 457 4.60 30.05 2.70
CA ASP A 457 4.15 30.97 1.64
C ASP A 457 5.13 32.13 1.39
N PHE A 458 5.83 32.62 2.43
CA PHE A 458 6.85 33.68 2.30
C PHE A 458 8.01 33.29 1.36
N ASN A 459 8.22 32.01 1.05
CA ASN A 459 9.23 31.61 0.06
C ASN A 459 8.96 32.23 -1.32
N ILE A 460 7.71 32.62 -1.62
CA ILE A 460 7.39 33.32 -2.87
C ILE A 460 8.18 34.63 -3.02
N LEU A 461 8.48 35.32 -1.91
CA LEU A 461 9.30 36.53 -1.90
C LEU A 461 10.70 36.26 -2.44
N ILE A 462 11.30 35.13 -2.02
CA ILE A 462 12.60 34.67 -2.50
C ILE A 462 12.51 34.30 -3.98
N ARG A 463 11.43 33.63 -4.41
CA ARG A 463 11.21 33.29 -5.82
C ARG A 463 11.11 34.53 -6.70
N HIS A 464 10.34 35.53 -6.30
CA HIS A 464 10.21 36.78 -7.05
C HIS A 464 11.55 37.51 -7.15
N ALA A 465 12.32 37.58 -6.05
CA ALA A 465 13.68 38.14 -6.08
C ALA A 465 14.59 37.39 -7.08
N VAL A 466 14.58 36.05 -7.07
CA VAL A 466 15.35 35.24 -8.03
C VAL A 466 14.91 35.48 -9.48
N GLN A 467 13.61 35.69 -9.72
CA GLN A 467 13.08 35.91 -11.06
C GLN A 467 13.35 37.32 -11.61
N GLN A 468 13.24 38.35 -10.76
CA GLN A 468 13.43 39.75 -11.17
C GLN A 468 14.88 40.21 -11.10
N MET A 469 15.72 39.52 -10.31
CA MET A 469 17.13 39.87 -10.10
C MET A 469 17.33 41.34 -9.67
N PRO A 470 16.74 41.78 -8.54
CA PRO A 470 16.91 43.14 -8.04
C PRO A 470 18.37 43.45 -7.68
N GLU A 471 18.73 44.73 -7.56
CA GLU A 471 20.12 45.14 -7.28
C GLU A 471 20.72 44.48 -6.02
N ASN A 472 19.89 44.29 -4.99
CA ASN A 472 20.26 43.70 -3.70
C ASN A 472 20.31 42.15 -3.70
N MET A 473 20.06 41.48 -4.83
CA MET A 473 19.97 40.02 -4.93
C MET A 473 21.24 39.31 -4.45
N LYS A 474 22.42 39.91 -4.66
CA LYS A 474 23.71 39.37 -4.18
C LYS A 474 23.70 39.21 -2.66
N THR A 475 23.23 40.23 -1.94
CA THR A 475 23.15 40.23 -0.48
C THR A 475 22.16 39.17 0.02
N LEU A 476 21.00 39.05 -0.63
CA LEU A 476 20.03 38.00 -0.29
C LEU A 476 20.64 36.60 -0.47
N LYS A 477 21.34 36.38 -1.58
CA LYS A 477 22.00 35.09 -1.86
C LYS A 477 23.05 34.73 -0.82
N GLU A 478 23.91 35.67 -0.44
CA GLU A 478 24.92 35.45 0.60
C GLU A 478 24.30 35.04 1.94
N LEU A 479 23.17 35.66 2.32
CA LEU A 479 22.41 35.26 3.51
C LEU A 479 21.84 33.85 3.37
N LEU A 480 21.19 33.54 2.25
CA LEU A 480 20.60 32.21 2.00
C LEU A 480 21.66 31.11 1.98
N ASP A 481 22.83 31.35 1.39
CA ASP A 481 23.95 30.39 1.35
C ASP A 481 24.48 30.05 2.76
N ALA A 482 24.50 31.05 3.66
CA ALA A 482 24.81 30.82 5.08
C ALA A 482 23.76 29.93 5.75
N TYR A 483 22.47 30.17 5.50
CA TYR A 483 21.37 29.38 6.08
C TYR A 483 21.24 27.97 5.49
N ILE A 484 21.69 27.75 4.26
CA ILE A 484 21.82 26.41 3.68
C ILE A 484 22.89 25.63 4.44
N SER A 485 24.03 26.27 4.72
CA SER A 485 25.16 25.64 5.41
C SER A 485 24.82 25.25 6.85
N SER A 486 23.89 25.95 7.50
CA SER A 486 23.38 25.61 8.83
C SER A 486 22.16 24.66 8.83
N ASN A 487 21.69 24.19 7.67
CA ASN A 487 20.46 23.41 7.49
C ASN A 487 19.18 24.11 7.98
N GLU A 488 19.16 25.45 8.01
CA GLU A 488 17.94 26.21 8.31
C GLU A 488 17.07 26.40 7.06
N TYR A 489 17.70 26.44 5.88
CA TYR A 489 17.03 26.58 4.59
C TYR A 489 17.30 25.37 3.68
N ASP A 490 16.25 24.62 3.33
CA ASP A 490 16.36 23.48 2.43
C ASP A 490 16.34 23.90 0.96
N SER A 491 17.48 24.41 0.48
CA SER A 491 17.61 24.87 -0.90
C SER A 491 17.51 23.75 -1.92
N LYS A 492 18.01 22.55 -1.63
CA LYS A 492 18.06 21.44 -2.62
C LYS A 492 16.69 21.03 -3.09
N ARG A 493 15.72 21.08 -2.19
CA ARG A 493 14.34 20.67 -2.48
C ARG A 493 13.40 21.87 -2.41
N SER A 494 13.92 23.10 -2.38
CA SER A 494 13.12 24.34 -2.44
C SER A 494 12.63 24.58 -3.85
N PHE A 495 11.36 24.97 -3.99
CA PHE A 495 10.80 25.38 -5.28
C PHE A 495 11.48 26.63 -5.86
N ASN A 496 12.17 27.42 -5.03
CA ASN A 496 12.90 28.62 -5.46
C ASN A 496 14.06 28.31 -6.42
N ASN A 497 14.60 27.09 -6.33
CA ASN A 497 15.70 26.63 -7.19
C ASN A 497 15.23 25.81 -8.39
N ALA A 498 13.92 25.58 -8.52
CA ALA A 498 13.35 24.88 -9.66
C ALA A 498 13.29 25.84 -10.86
N THR A 499 14.30 25.81 -11.73
CA THR A 499 14.22 26.45 -13.04
C THR A 499 13.39 25.57 -13.96
N GLU A 500 12.06 25.71 -13.88
CA GLU A 500 11.09 25.03 -14.76
C GLU A 500 11.46 25.22 -16.25
N LEU A 501 12.04 26.37 -16.59
CA LEU A 501 12.47 26.75 -17.95
C LEU A 501 13.49 25.80 -18.59
N TYR A 502 14.31 25.10 -17.81
CA TYR A 502 15.34 24.18 -18.31
C TYR A 502 15.05 22.71 -18.00
N SER A 503 13.83 22.41 -17.58
CA SER A 503 13.47 21.03 -17.31
C SER A 503 13.43 20.19 -18.60
N CYS A 504 14.06 19.02 -18.56
CA CYS A 504 13.90 17.99 -19.59
C CYS A 504 12.49 17.38 -19.62
N PHE A 505 11.77 17.43 -18.50
CA PHE A 505 10.43 16.87 -18.37
C PHE A 505 9.38 17.97 -18.34
N ARG A 506 8.32 17.78 -19.11
CA ARG A 506 7.15 18.65 -19.14
C ARG A 506 5.87 17.87 -18.95
N ILE A 507 4.89 18.48 -18.30
CA ILE A 507 3.57 17.92 -18.08
C ILE A 507 2.57 18.77 -18.84
N TYR A 508 1.85 18.14 -19.75
CA TYR A 508 0.85 18.80 -20.60
C TYR A 508 -0.34 17.86 -20.82
N LYS A 509 -1.57 18.34 -20.59
CA LYS A 509 -2.82 17.54 -20.67
C LYS A 509 -2.75 16.21 -19.88
N GLY A 510 -2.08 16.25 -18.73
CA GLY A 510 -1.88 15.10 -17.85
C GLY A 510 -0.94 14.03 -18.40
N ASN A 511 -0.20 14.31 -19.47
CA ASN A 511 0.87 13.46 -20.00
C ASN A 511 2.24 13.97 -19.55
N LEU A 512 3.16 13.06 -19.28
CA LEU A 512 4.57 13.35 -19.10
C LEU A 512 5.29 13.26 -20.44
N TYR A 513 6.01 14.32 -20.78
CA TYR A 513 6.84 14.44 -21.96
C TYR A 513 8.31 14.62 -21.57
N SER A 514 9.21 14.17 -22.45
CA SER A 514 10.65 14.44 -22.38
C SER A 514 11.07 15.25 -23.60
N SER A 515 11.87 16.29 -23.42
CA SER A 515 12.37 17.08 -24.54
C SER A 515 13.29 16.24 -25.43
N LYS A 516 13.14 16.34 -26.76
CA LYS A 516 14.00 15.63 -27.73
C LYS A 516 15.45 16.12 -27.70
N SER A 517 15.68 17.33 -27.20
CA SER A 517 17.04 17.86 -27.00
C SER A 517 17.71 17.33 -25.74
N CYS A 518 16.95 16.74 -24.83
CA CYS A 518 17.51 16.08 -23.67
C CYS A 518 18.07 14.71 -24.06
N GLY A 519 19.17 14.33 -23.41
CA GLY A 519 19.79 13.03 -23.60
C GLY A 519 18.93 11.87 -23.10
N ARG A 520 19.59 10.78 -22.70
CA ARG A 520 18.89 9.58 -22.20
C ARG A 520 17.96 9.93 -21.04
N ILE A 521 16.72 9.44 -21.12
CA ILE A 521 15.70 9.59 -20.07
C ILE A 521 16.25 9.03 -18.75
N ASN A 522 16.15 9.84 -17.68
CA ASN A 522 16.49 9.41 -16.33
C ASN A 522 15.28 8.67 -15.72
N ASP A 523 15.35 7.34 -15.69
CA ASP A 523 14.28 6.48 -15.19
C ASP A 523 13.90 6.78 -13.72
N VAL A 524 14.87 7.17 -12.88
CA VAL A 524 14.61 7.52 -11.48
C VAL A 524 13.78 8.80 -11.38
N GLN A 525 14.09 9.80 -12.20
CA GLN A 525 13.33 11.04 -12.26
C GLN A 525 11.91 10.81 -12.78
N VAL A 526 11.75 9.99 -13.83
CA VAL A 526 10.42 9.59 -14.32
C VAL A 526 9.61 8.94 -13.20
N ARG A 527 10.19 7.98 -12.47
CA ARG A 527 9.51 7.32 -11.35
C ARG A 527 9.13 8.28 -10.23
N LYS A 528 9.99 9.24 -9.90
CA LYS A 528 9.71 10.29 -8.90
C LYS A 528 8.55 11.17 -9.35
N ILE A 529 8.54 11.62 -10.60
CA ILE A 529 7.44 12.42 -11.18
C ILE A 529 6.15 11.59 -11.16
N THR A 530 6.15 10.38 -11.70
CA THR A 530 4.97 9.49 -11.70
C THR A 530 4.44 9.26 -10.29
N PHE A 531 5.32 9.07 -9.30
CA PHE A 531 4.91 8.90 -7.92
C PHE A 531 4.18 10.12 -7.38
N LYS A 532 4.54 11.36 -7.75
CA LYS A 532 3.82 12.57 -7.33
C LYS A 532 2.31 12.48 -7.63
N PHE A 533 1.96 11.90 -8.78
CA PHE A 533 0.59 11.73 -9.25
C PHE A 533 -0.09 10.47 -8.69
N ASN A 534 0.69 9.50 -8.24
CA ASN A 534 0.21 8.27 -7.62
C ASN A 534 0.81 8.09 -6.22
N ASN A 535 0.50 9.05 -5.34
CA ASN A 535 1.00 9.11 -3.97
C ASN A 535 -0.12 8.80 -2.97
N PRO A 536 -0.55 7.52 -2.84
CA PRO A 536 -1.73 7.13 -2.05
C PRO A 536 -1.60 7.39 -0.55
N HIS A 537 -0.41 7.74 -0.08
CA HIS A 537 -0.09 7.93 1.33
C HIS A 537 0.37 9.36 1.65
N GLY A 538 0.38 10.25 0.66
CA GLY A 538 0.72 11.66 0.83
C GLY A 538 2.15 11.89 1.34
N PHE A 539 3.13 11.13 0.86
CA PHE A 539 4.55 11.42 1.11
C PHE A 539 4.96 12.77 0.50
N ILE A 540 6.00 13.40 1.02
CA ILE A 540 6.54 14.66 0.48
C ILE A 540 8.00 14.42 0.14
N MET A 541 8.30 14.22 -1.14
CA MET A 541 9.64 13.87 -1.61
C MET A 541 10.15 14.90 -2.60
N ASP A 542 11.44 14.86 -2.87
CA ASP A 542 11.97 15.48 -4.09
C ASP A 542 11.43 14.72 -5.32
N TYR A 543 10.53 15.36 -6.06
CA TYR A 543 9.93 14.79 -7.26
C TYR A 543 10.77 15.02 -8.53
N GLY A 544 11.94 15.67 -8.40
CA GLY A 544 12.77 16.09 -9.53
C GLY A 544 12.26 17.35 -10.22
N ASN A 545 13.01 17.80 -11.23
CA ASN A 545 12.68 18.99 -12.02
C ASN A 545 11.69 18.62 -13.14
N PHE A 546 10.56 19.32 -13.21
CA PHE A 546 9.58 19.25 -14.30
C PHE A 546 8.82 20.56 -14.40
N ALA A 547 8.41 20.94 -15.61
CA ALA A 547 7.51 22.07 -15.84
C ALA A 547 6.09 21.57 -16.07
N ILE A 548 5.09 22.35 -15.65
CA ILE A 548 3.69 22.10 -15.96
C ILE A 548 3.23 23.20 -16.90
N GLU A 549 2.76 22.80 -18.07
CA GLU A 549 2.22 23.72 -19.06
C GLU A 549 0.74 23.98 -18.72
N ALA A 550 0.41 25.25 -18.43
CA ALA A 550 -0.96 25.68 -18.20
C ALA A 550 -1.79 25.50 -19.49
N HIS A 551 -3.05 25.13 -19.36
CA HIS A 551 -3.94 25.01 -20.50
C HIS A 551 -4.60 26.37 -20.81
N ASP A 552 -3.81 27.38 -21.20
CA ASP A 552 -4.38 28.67 -21.61
C ASP A 552 -4.81 28.64 -23.09
N SER A 553 -6.12 28.64 -23.31
CA SER A 553 -6.79 28.23 -24.54
C SER A 553 -7.01 29.38 -25.55
N LYS A 554 -5.94 29.97 -26.08
CA LYS A 554 -6.04 30.83 -27.28
C LYS A 554 -5.45 30.20 -28.55
N ASP A 555 -4.48 29.30 -28.43
CA ASP A 555 -3.85 28.62 -29.57
C ASP A 555 -3.43 27.17 -29.26
N GLN A 556 -4.40 26.34 -28.92
CA GLN A 556 -4.17 24.95 -28.52
C GLN A 556 -3.50 24.12 -29.62
N LYS A 557 -3.82 24.39 -30.90
CA LYS A 557 -3.25 23.65 -32.04
C LYS A 557 -1.74 23.89 -32.16
N SER A 558 -1.29 25.13 -31.96
CA SER A 558 0.12 25.47 -32.00
C SER A 558 0.90 24.77 -30.88
N VAL A 559 0.35 24.75 -29.65
CA VAL A 559 0.97 24.05 -28.52
C VAL A 559 1.02 22.54 -28.75
N ASP A 560 -0.07 21.93 -29.23
CA ASP A 560 -0.09 20.50 -29.57
C ASP A 560 0.97 20.15 -30.64
N GLU A 561 1.14 21.01 -31.65
CA GLU A 561 2.15 20.84 -32.71
C GLU A 561 3.57 21.01 -32.17
N ASP A 562 3.81 21.98 -31.29
CA ASP A 562 5.09 22.17 -30.60
C ASP A 562 5.48 20.91 -29.80
N TYR A 563 4.55 20.37 -29.01
CA TYR A 563 4.77 19.16 -28.22
C TYR A 563 5.08 17.95 -29.12
N ARG A 564 4.37 17.80 -30.24
CA ARG A 564 4.64 16.73 -31.22
C ARG A 564 6.03 16.87 -31.86
N LYS A 565 6.43 18.10 -32.18
CA LYS A 565 7.69 18.40 -32.86
C LYS A 565 8.89 18.26 -31.92
N ASN A 566 8.79 18.78 -30.70
CA ASN A 566 9.94 19.01 -29.82
C ASN A 566 10.04 18.02 -28.66
N TYR A 567 9.01 17.22 -28.38
CA TYR A 567 8.97 16.33 -27.22
C TYR A 567 8.58 14.90 -27.59
N ASN A 568 9.03 13.96 -26.76
CA ASN A 568 8.64 12.56 -26.80
C ASN A 568 7.69 12.28 -25.65
N LEU A 569 6.53 11.68 -25.95
CA LEU A 569 5.62 11.19 -24.92
C LEU A 569 6.31 10.09 -24.11
N VAL A 570 6.36 10.25 -22.80
CA VAL A 570 6.88 9.24 -21.87
C VAL A 570 5.73 8.36 -21.39
N MET A 571 4.69 8.95 -20.80
CA MET A 571 3.50 8.23 -20.31
C MET A 571 2.34 9.18 -19.97
N LYS A 572 1.13 8.63 -19.82
CA LYS A 572 -0.01 9.30 -19.19
C LYS A 572 0.15 9.29 -17.66
N LEU A 573 -0.06 10.43 -17.01
CA LEU A 573 0.02 10.59 -15.54
C LEU A 573 -1.36 10.66 -14.89
N THR A 574 -2.28 11.45 -15.46
CA THR A 574 -3.64 11.64 -14.94
C THR A 574 -4.60 12.06 -16.04
N ASP A 575 -5.87 11.69 -15.89
CA ASP A 575 -6.97 12.20 -16.73
C ASP A 575 -7.53 13.52 -16.18
N ASP A 576 -7.39 13.77 -14.88
CA ASP A 576 -7.77 15.02 -14.22
C ASP A 576 -6.59 16.00 -14.26
N TRP A 577 -6.36 16.60 -15.42
CA TRP A 577 -5.25 17.55 -15.62
C TRP A 577 -5.64 19.00 -15.38
N GLU A 578 -6.94 19.31 -15.30
CA GLU A 578 -7.46 20.62 -14.85
C GLU A 578 -7.17 20.90 -13.38
N PHE A 579 -6.73 19.90 -12.61
CA PHE A 579 -6.33 20.07 -11.21
C PHE A 579 -5.30 21.20 -11.01
N TYR A 580 -4.41 21.43 -11.98
CA TYR A 580 -3.40 22.48 -11.93
C TYR A 580 -3.92 23.90 -12.13
N GLU A 581 -5.19 24.04 -12.51
CA GLU A 581 -5.82 25.34 -12.79
C GLU A 581 -6.79 25.75 -11.69
N LYS A 582 -7.07 24.85 -10.74
CA LYS A 582 -8.04 25.03 -9.66
C LYS A 582 -7.41 25.53 -8.35
N TYR A 583 -6.09 25.71 -8.30
CA TYR A 583 -5.28 26.17 -7.18
C TYR A 583 -4.14 27.04 -7.68
#